data_AF-A0A2T7TJI7-F1
#
_entry.id   AF-A0A2T7TJI7-F1
#
_cell.length_a   1.000
_cell.length_b   1.000
_cell.length_c   1.000
_cell.angle_alpha   90.00
_cell.angle_beta   90.00
_cell.angle_gamma   90.00
#
_symmetry.space_group_name_H-M   'P 1'
#
loop_
_entity.id
_entity.type
_entity.pdbx_description
1 polymer ?
#
loop_
_entity_poly.entity_id
_entity_poly.type
_entity_poly.pdbx_seq_one_letter_code
_entity_poly.pdbx_strand_id
1 'polypeptide(L)'
;MVSEVRQAVLADQLPLTGARLAAAVQSTGKLLGATGMLRTVDQVQAELQGLGPLQHLLEDLSVTDILVNGPDEVWVDGGAGLRRTSLRFRTDAEVRALATRLISAAGRRLDDGNPCVDVRLAAFRVHAVLPPVSNRGTLLSIRVQRHREFTMDELIQSGTLDPLMAEVLHAVVVRRLNFLVSGATGTGKTTLLSTLLALSASSERLVTVEDAAELNPRHPHAVSLQCRHNNAESSGAIDLAELVRQAMRMRPDRLIVGECRGAEVRELLAAMNTGHSGAGGTIHSNSAETVPARLMALGSLAGLNREAITLQAASALDVVVHLVRSPGGRQVAVIGLVELDDAGALRVRPALVRCGGGCEAAPGWARLQDLLRIGPQS
;
A
#
# COMPACT_ATOMS: atom_id res chain seq x y z
N MET A 1 21.26 -14.11 -28.98
CA MET A 1 21.85 -13.18 -27.99
C MET A 1 21.08 -13.19 -26.68
N VAL A 2 19.89 -12.57 -26.56
CA VAL A 2 19.15 -12.58 -25.28
C VAL A 2 18.90 -14.01 -24.77
N SER A 3 18.51 -14.93 -25.66
CA SER A 3 18.33 -16.36 -25.34
C SER A 3 19.63 -17.08 -24.94
N GLU A 4 20.76 -16.71 -25.53
CA GLU A 4 22.09 -17.29 -25.24
C GLU A 4 22.61 -16.79 -23.89
N VAL A 5 22.49 -15.48 -23.63
CA VAL A 5 22.82 -14.85 -22.34
C VAL A 5 21.94 -15.44 -21.24
N ARG A 6 20.65 -15.61 -21.49
CA ARG A 6 19.72 -16.26 -20.55
C ARG A 6 20.15 -17.69 -20.20
N GLN A 7 20.49 -18.51 -21.19
CA GLN A 7 20.96 -19.88 -20.94
C GLN A 7 22.27 -19.88 -20.12
N ALA A 8 23.22 -19.01 -20.47
CA ALA A 8 24.50 -18.92 -19.78
C ALA A 8 24.35 -18.53 -18.30
N VAL A 9 23.47 -17.57 -18.00
CA VAL A 9 23.29 -17.09 -16.61
C VAL A 9 22.43 -18.04 -15.77
N LEU A 10 21.47 -18.75 -16.38
CA LEU A 10 20.64 -19.74 -15.67
C LEU A 10 21.37 -21.07 -15.40
N ALA A 11 22.44 -21.37 -16.15
CA ALA A 11 23.25 -22.58 -15.95
C ALA A 11 24.05 -22.56 -14.64
N ASP A 12 24.19 -21.39 -14.01
CA ASP A 12 25.15 -21.11 -12.95
C ASP A 12 24.36 -20.63 -11.72
N GLN A 13 24.18 -21.48 -10.71
CA GLN A 13 23.26 -21.33 -9.56
C GLN A 13 23.53 -20.14 -8.60
N LEU A 14 24.36 -19.19 -9.02
CA LEU A 14 24.73 -18.00 -8.27
C LEU A 14 23.65 -16.89 -8.41
N PRO A 15 23.59 -15.93 -7.46
CA PRO A 15 22.69 -14.79 -7.53
C PRO A 15 22.91 -13.93 -8.79
N LEU A 16 21.81 -13.56 -9.45
CA LEU A 16 21.80 -12.66 -10.61
C LEU A 16 22.14 -11.23 -10.18
N THR A 17 23.25 -10.68 -10.67
CA THR A 17 23.67 -9.28 -10.46
C THR A 17 23.87 -8.57 -11.80
N GLY A 18 23.74 -7.24 -11.82
CA GLY A 18 23.96 -6.44 -13.03
C GLY A 18 25.35 -6.64 -13.65
N ALA A 19 26.37 -6.82 -12.81
CA ALA A 19 27.74 -7.12 -13.25
C ALA A 19 27.85 -8.50 -13.94
N ARG A 20 27.17 -9.54 -13.42
CA ARG A 20 27.14 -10.87 -14.07
C ARG A 20 26.40 -10.84 -15.40
N LEU A 21 25.31 -10.08 -15.47
CA LEU A 21 24.59 -9.88 -16.73
C LEU A 21 25.46 -9.19 -17.78
N ALA A 22 26.13 -8.11 -17.40
CA ALA A 22 27.04 -7.38 -18.28
C ALA A 22 28.18 -8.28 -18.79
N ALA A 23 28.76 -9.10 -17.89
CA ALA A 23 29.78 -10.08 -18.26
C ALA A 23 29.25 -11.15 -19.22
N ALA A 24 28.03 -11.67 -18.99
CA ALA A 24 27.42 -12.65 -19.86
C ALA A 24 27.08 -12.07 -21.25
N VAL A 25 26.60 -10.83 -21.33
CA VAL A 25 26.40 -10.11 -22.61
C VAL A 25 27.73 -9.92 -23.35
N GLN A 26 28.79 -9.51 -22.65
CA GLN A 26 30.13 -9.35 -23.24
C GLN A 26 30.70 -10.69 -23.76
N SER A 27 30.45 -11.78 -23.05
CA SER A 27 30.92 -13.12 -23.44
C SER A 27 30.31 -13.65 -24.75
N THR A 28 29.23 -13.04 -25.25
CA THR A 28 28.65 -13.39 -26.55
C THR A 28 29.47 -12.93 -27.75
N GLY A 29 30.52 -12.13 -27.55
CA GLY A 29 31.44 -11.70 -28.60
C GLY A 29 30.86 -10.72 -29.62
N LYS A 30 29.65 -10.20 -29.40
CA LYS A 30 29.03 -9.21 -30.29
C LYS A 30 29.52 -7.79 -29.96
N LEU A 31 30.03 -7.10 -30.98
CA LEU A 31 30.40 -5.67 -30.88
C LEU A 31 29.14 -4.82 -30.72
N LEU A 32 28.86 -4.43 -29.48
CA LEU A 32 27.82 -3.48 -29.11
C LEU A 32 28.49 -2.20 -28.61
N GLY A 33 28.05 -1.03 -29.08
CA GLY A 33 28.41 0.24 -28.44
C GLY A 33 27.86 0.32 -27.01
N ALA A 34 28.36 1.24 -26.19
CA ALA A 34 27.96 1.37 -24.78
C ALA A 34 26.43 1.43 -24.58
N THR A 35 25.72 2.15 -25.44
CA THR A 35 24.25 2.25 -25.44
C THR A 35 23.56 0.94 -25.82
N GLY A 36 24.12 0.17 -26.75
CA GLY A 36 23.60 -1.13 -27.16
C GLY A 36 23.82 -2.21 -26.09
N MET A 37 24.93 -2.12 -25.35
CA MET A 37 25.22 -2.99 -24.22
C MET A 37 24.23 -2.75 -23.07
N LEU A 38 23.98 -1.49 -22.70
CA LEU A 38 22.99 -1.13 -21.67
C LEU A 38 21.59 -1.65 -22.02
N ARG A 39 21.10 -1.40 -23.24
CA ARG A 39 19.78 -1.90 -23.69
C ARG A 39 19.67 -3.42 -23.64
N THR A 40 20.76 -4.13 -23.97
CA THR A 40 20.80 -5.60 -23.93
C THR A 40 20.77 -6.11 -22.50
N VAL A 41 21.51 -5.48 -21.59
CA VAL A 41 21.50 -5.82 -20.16
C VAL A 41 20.10 -5.57 -19.58
N ASP A 42 19.48 -4.42 -19.88
CA ASP A 42 18.13 -4.10 -19.42
C ASP A 42 17.10 -5.12 -19.95
N GLN A 43 17.22 -5.52 -21.22
CA GLN A 43 16.33 -6.52 -21.82
C GLN A 43 16.48 -7.90 -21.17
N VAL A 44 17.73 -8.35 -20.93
CA VAL A 44 18.00 -9.63 -20.26
C VAL A 44 17.53 -9.57 -18.79
N GLN A 45 17.72 -8.44 -18.11
CA GLN A 45 17.27 -8.24 -16.74
C GLN A 45 15.74 -8.26 -16.66
N ALA A 46 15.07 -7.61 -17.62
CA ALA A 46 13.62 -7.64 -17.75
C ALA A 46 13.09 -9.06 -18.01
N GLU A 47 13.78 -9.87 -18.80
CA GLU A 47 13.39 -11.26 -19.06
C GLU A 47 13.63 -12.20 -17.87
N LEU A 48 14.71 -11.98 -17.12
CA LEU A 48 15.08 -12.85 -16.00
C LEU A 48 14.39 -12.45 -14.69
N GLN A 49 14.25 -11.15 -14.41
CA GLN A 49 13.74 -10.62 -13.15
C GLN A 49 12.53 -9.68 -13.31
N GLY A 50 12.26 -9.15 -14.49
CA GLY A 50 11.15 -8.21 -14.76
C GLY A 50 9.93 -8.85 -15.43
N LEU A 51 9.10 -8.01 -16.06
CA LEU A 51 7.87 -8.44 -16.76
C LEU A 51 8.12 -9.01 -18.17
N GLY A 52 9.36 -9.30 -18.53
CA GLY A 52 9.73 -9.79 -19.86
C GLY A 52 9.33 -8.79 -20.95
N PRO A 53 8.65 -9.25 -22.03
CA PRO A 53 8.22 -8.37 -23.12
C PRO A 53 7.36 -7.18 -22.66
N LEU A 54 6.58 -7.35 -21.58
CA LEU A 54 5.69 -6.31 -21.07
C LEU A 54 6.44 -5.14 -20.41
N GLN A 55 7.74 -5.29 -20.11
CA GLN A 55 8.52 -4.28 -19.41
C GLN A 55 8.52 -2.92 -20.12
N HIS A 56 8.54 -2.90 -21.47
CA HIS A 56 8.50 -1.67 -22.26
C HIS A 56 7.22 -0.86 -22.06
N LEU A 57 6.11 -1.50 -21.67
CA LEU A 57 4.85 -0.79 -21.39
C LEU A 57 4.97 0.10 -20.15
N LEU A 58 5.96 -0.15 -19.29
CA LEU A 58 6.20 0.65 -18.08
C LEU A 58 7.00 1.93 -18.33
N GLU A 59 7.57 2.10 -19.53
CA GLU A 59 8.21 3.35 -19.95
C GLU A 59 7.20 4.51 -19.97
N ASP A 60 5.94 4.22 -20.31
CA ASP A 60 4.83 5.14 -20.10
C ASP A 60 4.51 5.20 -18.61
N LEU A 61 4.84 6.33 -17.97
CA LEU A 61 4.67 6.47 -16.53
C LEU A 61 3.21 6.55 -16.07
N SER A 62 2.26 6.69 -17.00
CA SER A 62 0.84 6.69 -16.68
C SER A 62 0.26 5.29 -16.48
N VAL A 63 0.87 4.24 -17.03
CA VAL A 63 0.32 2.87 -16.96
C VAL A 63 0.22 2.39 -15.51
N THR A 64 -0.99 2.05 -15.10
CA THR A 64 -1.33 1.49 -13.78
C THR A 64 -1.66 0.01 -13.84
N ASP A 65 -2.19 -0.47 -14.97
CA ASP A 65 -2.63 -1.85 -15.14
C ASP A 65 -2.21 -2.38 -16.51
N ILE A 66 -1.82 -3.66 -16.57
CA ILE A 66 -1.49 -4.41 -17.78
C ILE A 66 -2.28 -5.72 -17.75
N LEU A 67 -3.09 -5.97 -18.78
CA LEU A 67 -3.92 -7.18 -18.89
C LEU A 67 -3.50 -7.96 -20.14
N VAL A 68 -3.23 -9.26 -19.98
CA VAL A 68 -2.96 -10.20 -21.06
C VAL A 68 -4.10 -11.20 -21.08
N ASN A 69 -4.92 -11.16 -22.12
CA ASN A 69 -6.10 -12.02 -22.31
C ASN A 69 -5.84 -13.19 -23.28
N GLY A 70 -4.56 -13.42 -23.59
CA GLY A 70 -4.09 -14.36 -24.59
C GLY A 70 -2.91 -13.78 -25.37
N PRO A 71 -2.30 -14.56 -26.28
CA PRO A 71 -1.08 -14.14 -26.97
C PRO A 71 -1.25 -12.89 -27.85
N ASP A 72 -2.43 -12.69 -28.44
CA ASP A 72 -2.72 -11.57 -29.35
C ASP A 72 -3.44 -10.39 -28.69
N GLU A 73 -3.65 -10.43 -27.37
CA GLU A 73 -4.53 -9.49 -26.68
C GLU A 73 -3.89 -8.94 -25.39
N VAL A 74 -3.18 -7.82 -25.54
CA VAL A 74 -2.59 -7.07 -24.42
C VAL A 74 -3.20 -5.67 -24.31
N TRP A 75 -3.73 -5.35 -23.13
CA TRP A 75 -4.33 -4.07 -22.77
C TRP A 75 -3.54 -3.39 -21.67
N VAL A 76 -3.65 -2.07 -21.60
CA VAL A 76 -3.17 -1.28 -20.47
C VAL A 76 -4.22 -0.25 -20.05
N ASP A 77 -4.19 0.16 -18.78
CA ASP A 77 -4.95 1.31 -18.26
C ASP A 77 -3.97 2.30 -17.63
N GLY A 78 -4.23 3.59 -17.81
CA GLY A 78 -3.50 4.69 -17.16
C GLY A 78 -4.39 5.65 -16.36
N GLY A 79 -5.62 5.23 -16.04
CA GLY A 79 -6.64 6.00 -15.32
C GLY A 79 -7.72 6.62 -16.22
N ALA A 80 -7.54 6.60 -17.54
CA ALA A 80 -8.52 7.06 -18.52
C ALA A 80 -9.34 5.90 -19.14
N GLY A 81 -9.09 4.66 -18.72
CA GLY A 81 -9.73 3.46 -19.23
C GLY A 81 -8.79 2.60 -20.08
N LEU A 82 -9.27 1.40 -20.42
CA LEU A 82 -8.50 0.36 -21.10
C LEU A 82 -8.20 0.73 -22.55
N ARG A 83 -6.91 0.67 -22.91
CA ARG A 83 -6.40 0.83 -24.28
C ARG A 83 -5.66 -0.43 -24.73
N ARG A 84 -5.96 -0.92 -25.94
CA ARG A 84 -5.27 -2.07 -26.53
C ARG A 84 -3.88 -1.65 -27.02
N THR A 85 -2.88 -2.48 -26.79
CA THR A 85 -1.51 -2.26 -27.24
C THR A 85 -1.24 -3.02 -28.56
N SER A 86 -0.12 -2.71 -29.20
CA SER A 86 0.39 -3.47 -30.36
C SER A 86 1.23 -4.70 -29.96
N LEU A 87 1.51 -4.89 -28.66
CA LEU A 87 2.33 -5.99 -28.18
C LEU A 87 1.61 -7.32 -28.36
N ARG A 88 2.35 -8.33 -28.81
CA ARG A 88 1.87 -9.71 -28.96
C ARG A 88 2.92 -10.71 -28.48
N PHE A 89 2.46 -11.79 -27.87
CA PHE A 89 3.24 -13.00 -27.63
C PHE A 89 3.11 -13.93 -28.83
N ARG A 90 4.08 -14.81 -29.05
CA ARG A 90 4.04 -15.74 -30.19
C ARG A 90 3.08 -16.89 -29.96
N THR A 91 2.94 -17.32 -28.70
CA THR A 91 2.11 -18.47 -28.32
C THR A 91 1.55 -18.30 -26.91
N ASP A 92 0.47 -19.01 -26.59
CA ASP A 92 -0.03 -19.08 -25.21
C ASP A 92 1.01 -19.65 -24.24
N ALA A 93 1.86 -20.57 -24.71
CA ALA A 93 2.93 -21.14 -23.91
C ALA A 93 3.93 -20.09 -23.40
N GLU A 94 4.16 -19.00 -24.16
CA GLU A 94 4.99 -17.88 -23.70
C GLU A 94 4.30 -17.09 -22.59
N VAL A 95 2.99 -16.88 -22.69
CA VAL A 95 2.19 -16.23 -21.63
C VAL A 95 2.20 -17.08 -20.37
N ARG A 96 1.99 -18.41 -20.50
CA ARG A 96 2.08 -19.37 -19.39
C ARG A 96 3.46 -19.36 -18.74
N ALA A 97 4.53 -19.34 -19.53
CA ALA A 97 5.89 -19.30 -19.01
C ALA A 97 6.18 -17.98 -18.25
N LEU A 98 5.71 -16.84 -18.76
CA LEU A 98 5.79 -15.55 -18.07
C LEU A 98 5.03 -15.59 -16.74
N ALA A 99 3.77 -16.01 -16.77
CA ALA A 99 2.93 -16.11 -15.58
C ALA A 99 3.58 -17.01 -14.52
N THR A 100 3.97 -18.23 -14.90
CA THR A 100 4.61 -19.21 -14.01
C THR A 100 5.88 -18.65 -13.37
N ARG A 101 6.72 -17.95 -14.15
CA ARG A 101 7.95 -17.31 -13.65
C ARG A 101 7.65 -16.22 -12.63
N LEU A 102 6.70 -15.33 -12.92
CA LEU A 102 6.29 -14.24 -12.01
C LEU A 102 5.72 -14.81 -10.70
N ILE A 103 4.85 -15.83 -10.78
CA ILE A 103 4.29 -16.49 -9.60
C ILE A 103 5.39 -17.19 -8.78
N SER A 104 6.32 -17.87 -9.45
CA SER A 104 7.45 -18.56 -8.79
C SER A 104 8.43 -17.60 -8.11
N ALA A 105 8.67 -16.43 -8.71
CA ALA A 105 9.51 -15.39 -8.11
C ALA A 105 8.96 -14.86 -6.79
N ALA A 106 7.65 -14.99 -6.56
CA ALA A 106 7.00 -14.68 -5.28
C ALA A 106 6.83 -15.91 -4.35
N GLY A 107 7.51 -17.03 -4.65
CA GLY A 107 7.49 -18.24 -3.83
C GLY A 107 6.20 -19.06 -3.91
N ARG A 108 5.37 -18.84 -4.95
CA ARG A 108 4.12 -19.58 -5.17
C ARG A 108 4.22 -20.44 -6.42
N ARG A 109 3.29 -21.39 -6.58
CA ARG A 109 3.27 -22.32 -7.71
C ARG A 109 2.02 -22.10 -8.56
N LEU A 110 2.20 -21.96 -9.87
CA LEU A 110 1.13 -21.90 -10.87
C LEU A 110 1.23 -23.12 -11.76
N ASP A 111 0.26 -24.01 -11.68
CA ASP A 111 0.20 -25.27 -12.43
C ASP A 111 -1.25 -25.74 -12.57
N ASP A 112 -1.47 -26.90 -13.19
CA ASP A 112 -2.82 -27.41 -13.44
C ASP A 112 -3.55 -27.82 -12.14
N GLY A 113 -2.82 -28.02 -11.04
CA GLY A 113 -3.38 -28.22 -9.70
C GLY A 113 -3.70 -26.92 -8.96
N ASN A 114 -3.03 -25.82 -9.31
CA ASN A 114 -3.22 -24.47 -8.75
C ASN A 114 -3.38 -23.47 -9.91
N PRO A 115 -4.50 -23.53 -10.66
CA PRO A 115 -4.63 -22.79 -11.92
C PRO A 115 -4.94 -21.31 -11.72
N CYS A 116 -5.22 -20.84 -10.49
CA CYS A 116 -5.52 -19.44 -10.18
C CYS A 116 -4.65 -18.97 -9.02
N VAL A 117 -3.78 -17.98 -9.24
CA VAL A 117 -2.85 -17.53 -8.21
C VAL A 117 -2.67 -16.01 -8.24
N ASP A 118 -2.79 -15.41 -7.06
CA ASP A 118 -2.39 -14.03 -6.77
C ASP A 118 -1.03 -14.00 -6.08
N VAL A 119 -0.15 -13.13 -6.56
CA VAL A 119 1.12 -12.82 -5.89
C VAL A 119 1.38 -11.32 -5.89
N ARG A 120 2.29 -10.91 -5.00
CA ARG A 120 2.91 -9.59 -5.04
C ARG A 120 4.41 -9.75 -5.23
N LEU A 121 4.92 -9.00 -6.18
CA LEU A 121 6.33 -8.76 -6.47
C LEU A 121 6.60 -7.29 -6.13
N ALA A 122 7.86 -6.91 -5.90
CA ALA A 122 8.26 -5.59 -5.40
C ALA A 122 7.37 -4.41 -5.85
N ALA A 123 7.18 -4.22 -7.18
CA ALA A 123 6.36 -3.14 -7.74
C ALA A 123 5.08 -3.62 -8.43
N PHE A 124 4.71 -4.90 -8.31
CA PHE A 124 3.62 -5.49 -9.10
C PHE A 124 2.74 -6.40 -8.27
N ARG A 125 1.43 -6.22 -8.37
CA ARG A 125 0.47 -7.27 -8.02
C ARG A 125 0.12 -8.04 -9.28
N VAL A 126 0.29 -9.36 -9.25
CA VAL A 126 0.07 -10.24 -10.40
C VAL A 126 -1.00 -11.27 -10.04
N HIS A 127 -2.02 -11.36 -10.87
CA HIS A 127 -3.00 -12.45 -10.83
C HIS A 127 -2.93 -13.22 -12.14
N ALA A 128 -2.80 -14.54 -12.05
CA ALA A 128 -2.71 -15.43 -13.20
C ALA A 128 -3.79 -16.51 -13.16
N VAL A 129 -4.36 -16.83 -14.32
CA VAL A 129 -5.35 -17.90 -14.51
C VAL A 129 -4.94 -18.79 -15.68
N LEU A 130 -4.86 -20.10 -15.45
CA LEU A 130 -4.56 -21.11 -16.46
C LEU A 130 -5.83 -21.82 -16.97
N PRO A 131 -5.81 -22.36 -18.21
CA PRO A 131 -6.79 -23.34 -18.63
C PRO A 131 -6.78 -24.58 -17.71
N PRO A 132 -7.93 -25.27 -17.53
CA PRO A 132 -9.22 -25.01 -18.17
C PRO A 132 -10.09 -23.96 -17.46
N VAL A 133 -9.62 -23.33 -16.37
CA VAL A 133 -10.41 -22.31 -15.66
C VAL A 133 -10.66 -21.10 -16.57
N SER A 134 -9.64 -20.71 -17.33
CA SER A 134 -9.80 -19.81 -18.47
C SER A 134 -10.09 -20.58 -19.76
N ASN A 135 -11.08 -20.13 -20.52
CA ASN A 135 -11.49 -20.75 -21.78
C ASN A 135 -10.74 -20.23 -23.03
N ARG A 136 -9.83 -19.26 -22.85
CA ARG A 136 -9.13 -18.55 -23.94
C ARG A 136 -7.61 -18.67 -23.91
N GLY A 137 -7.06 -19.50 -23.03
CA GLY A 137 -5.62 -19.59 -22.77
C GLY A 137 -5.25 -18.94 -21.44
N THR A 138 -3.96 -18.73 -21.21
CA THR A 138 -3.42 -18.13 -19.99
C THR A 138 -3.81 -16.66 -19.90
N LEU A 139 -4.37 -16.26 -18.76
CA LEU A 139 -4.71 -14.88 -18.44
C LEU A 139 -3.74 -14.31 -17.41
N LEU A 140 -3.34 -13.06 -17.58
CA LEU A 140 -2.46 -12.35 -16.66
C LEU A 140 -2.98 -10.94 -16.40
N SER A 141 -3.22 -10.60 -15.14
CA SER A 141 -3.56 -9.25 -14.70
C SER A 141 -2.44 -8.70 -13.82
N ILE A 142 -1.78 -7.64 -14.26
CA ILE A 142 -0.67 -7.01 -13.55
C ILE A 142 -1.08 -5.60 -13.18
N ARG A 143 -1.09 -5.30 -11.89
CA ARG A 143 -1.24 -3.94 -11.39
C ARG A 143 0.12 -3.39 -10.99
N VAL A 144 0.49 -2.27 -11.59
CA VAL A 144 1.75 -1.57 -11.35
C VAL A 144 1.58 -0.68 -10.13
N GLN A 145 2.41 -0.94 -9.12
CA GLN A 145 2.46 -0.19 -7.88
C GLN A 145 3.61 0.82 -7.98
N ARG A 146 3.28 2.03 -8.43
CA ARG A 146 4.23 3.15 -8.46
C ARG A 146 4.22 3.82 -7.11
N HIS A 147 5.28 3.63 -6.33
CA HIS A 147 5.49 4.40 -5.11
C HIS A 147 5.91 5.82 -5.51
N ARG A 148 4.93 6.74 -5.54
CA ARG A 148 5.22 8.18 -5.50
C ARG A 148 5.02 8.63 -4.06
N GLU A 149 6.10 9.10 -3.46
CA GLU A 149 6.05 9.81 -2.18
C GLU A 149 5.49 11.20 -2.44
N PHE A 150 4.51 11.62 -1.64
CA PHE A 150 3.94 12.96 -1.70
C PHE A 150 4.40 13.76 -0.48
N THR A 151 4.79 15.01 -0.68
CA THR A 151 4.99 15.96 0.41
C THR A 151 3.66 16.55 0.85
N MET A 152 3.63 17.15 2.05
CA MET A 152 2.47 17.89 2.53
C MET A 152 2.09 19.02 1.56
N ASP A 153 3.10 19.75 1.06
CA ASP A 153 2.91 20.85 0.11
C ASP A 153 2.30 20.38 -1.22
N GLU A 154 2.72 19.22 -1.74
CA GLU A 154 2.13 18.66 -2.96
C GLU A 154 0.66 18.30 -2.76
N LEU A 155 0.26 17.82 -1.57
CA LEU A 155 -1.14 17.53 -1.25
C LEU A 155 -1.99 18.80 -1.11
N ILE A 156 -1.39 19.91 -0.65
CA ILE A 156 -2.05 21.23 -0.62
C ILE A 156 -2.22 21.74 -2.07
N GLN A 157 -1.16 21.69 -2.88
CA GLN A 157 -1.18 22.14 -4.27
C GLN A 157 -2.15 21.34 -5.14
N SER A 158 -2.32 20.03 -4.87
CA SER A 158 -3.31 19.20 -5.57
C SER A 158 -4.75 19.40 -5.11
N GLY A 159 -5.00 20.26 -4.12
CA GLY A 159 -6.31 20.47 -3.50
C GLY A 159 -6.76 19.31 -2.61
N THR A 160 -5.88 18.35 -2.30
CA THR A 160 -6.21 17.23 -1.41
C THR A 160 -6.28 17.66 0.05
N LEU A 161 -5.47 18.63 0.44
CA LEU A 161 -5.49 19.21 1.77
C LEU A 161 -5.80 20.70 1.72
N ASP A 162 -6.56 21.17 2.71
CA ASP A 162 -6.64 22.58 3.06
C ASP A 162 -5.34 23.00 3.77
N PRO A 163 -4.84 24.23 3.60
CA PRO A 163 -3.70 24.73 4.37
C PRO A 163 -3.90 24.62 5.90
N LEU A 164 -5.07 24.99 6.42
CA LEU A 164 -5.34 24.89 7.86
C LEU A 164 -5.43 23.43 8.31
N MET A 165 -6.05 22.56 7.52
CA MET A 165 -6.05 21.12 7.80
C MET A 165 -4.63 20.53 7.77
N ALA A 166 -3.76 20.98 6.87
CA ALA A 166 -2.38 20.54 6.80
C ALA A 166 -1.58 20.94 8.04
N GLU A 167 -1.74 22.18 8.53
CA GLU A 167 -1.14 22.64 9.79
C GLU A 167 -1.60 21.80 10.98
N VAL A 168 -2.90 21.53 11.06
CA VAL A 168 -3.49 20.68 12.11
C VAL A 168 -2.94 19.26 12.04
N LEU A 169 -2.87 18.65 10.86
CA LEU A 169 -2.32 17.30 10.67
C LEU A 169 -0.82 17.24 11.00
N HIS A 170 -0.06 18.27 10.66
CA HIS A 170 1.34 18.38 11.08
C HIS A 170 1.43 18.40 12.61
N ALA A 171 0.59 19.19 13.29
CA ALA A 171 0.56 19.23 14.75
C ALA A 171 0.13 17.88 15.37
N VAL A 172 -0.83 17.16 14.77
CA VAL A 172 -1.23 15.80 15.18
C VAL A 172 -0.01 14.87 15.18
N VAL A 173 0.80 14.90 14.12
CA VAL A 173 2.01 14.08 14.01
C VAL A 173 3.05 14.49 15.06
N VAL A 174 3.37 15.78 15.17
CA VAL A 174 4.39 16.31 16.10
C VAL A 174 4.01 16.07 17.56
N ARG A 175 2.72 16.17 17.91
CA ARG A 175 2.20 15.90 19.25
C ARG A 175 2.03 14.42 19.55
N ARG A 176 2.29 13.54 18.57
CA ARG A 176 2.14 12.08 18.69
C ARG A 176 0.74 11.68 19.17
N LEU A 177 -0.28 12.36 18.65
CA LEU A 177 -1.66 11.92 18.84
C LEU A 177 -1.88 10.62 18.07
N ASN A 178 -2.66 9.71 18.64
CA ASN A 178 -3.07 8.48 18.00
C ASN A 178 -4.19 8.76 17.02
N PHE A 179 -4.07 8.26 15.79
CA PHE A 179 -5.00 8.64 14.72
C PHE A 179 -5.39 7.50 13.79
N LEU A 180 -6.58 7.63 13.19
CA LEU A 180 -7.02 6.78 12.08
C LEU A 180 -7.29 7.61 10.84
N VAL A 181 -6.76 7.14 9.70
CA VAL A 181 -7.09 7.66 8.38
C VAL A 181 -8.21 6.81 7.79
N SER A 182 -9.37 7.40 7.55
CA SER A 182 -10.55 6.70 7.05
C SER A 182 -10.97 7.16 5.66
N GLY A 183 -11.78 6.35 4.99
CA GLY A 183 -12.27 6.63 3.63
C GLY A 183 -12.46 5.36 2.79
N ALA A 184 -13.16 5.50 1.67
CA ALA A 184 -13.41 4.42 0.73
C ALA A 184 -12.12 3.95 0.01
N THR A 185 -12.25 2.94 -0.84
CA THR A 185 -11.13 2.46 -1.68
C THR A 185 -10.74 3.54 -2.69
N GLY A 186 -9.43 3.79 -2.86
CA GLY A 186 -8.92 4.74 -3.84
C GLY A 186 -9.06 6.23 -3.47
N THR A 187 -9.48 6.56 -2.26
CA THR A 187 -9.53 7.95 -1.76
C THR A 187 -8.17 8.52 -1.37
N GLY A 188 -7.12 7.69 -1.29
CA GLY A 188 -5.75 8.13 -1.00
C GLY A 188 -5.29 7.96 0.46
N LYS A 189 -5.96 7.12 1.26
CA LYS A 189 -5.61 6.87 2.68
C LYS A 189 -4.13 6.54 2.88
N THR A 190 -3.61 5.55 2.16
CA THR A 190 -2.21 5.11 2.26
C THR A 190 -1.24 6.22 1.87
N THR A 191 -1.59 7.02 0.86
CA THR A 191 -0.81 8.20 0.45
C THR A 191 -0.73 9.24 1.57
N LEU A 192 -1.88 9.64 2.13
CA LEU A 192 -1.90 10.61 3.23
C LEU A 192 -1.15 10.06 4.45
N LEU A 193 -1.39 8.80 4.84
CA LEU A 193 -0.70 8.16 5.95
C LEU A 193 0.82 8.18 5.74
N SER A 194 1.31 7.81 4.56
CA SER A 194 2.74 7.84 4.23
C SER A 194 3.32 9.26 4.32
N THR A 195 2.60 10.27 3.85
CA THR A 195 3.01 11.69 3.96
C THR A 195 3.06 12.15 5.42
N LEU A 196 2.08 11.78 6.25
CA LEU A 196 2.06 12.11 7.68
C LEU A 196 3.23 11.45 8.42
N LEU A 197 3.54 10.20 8.12
CA LEU A 197 4.66 9.49 8.73
C LEU A 197 6.01 10.10 8.37
N ALA A 198 6.15 10.66 7.16
CA ALA A 198 7.37 11.38 6.75
C ALA A 198 7.61 12.68 7.56
N LEU A 199 6.60 13.21 8.24
CA LEU A 199 6.72 14.37 9.14
C LEU A 199 7.19 14.00 10.56
N SER A 200 7.32 12.71 10.86
CA SER A 200 7.84 12.23 12.15
C SER A 200 9.27 12.71 12.37
N ALA A 201 9.67 12.89 13.64
CA ALA A 201 11.04 13.30 13.94
C ALA A 201 12.03 12.20 13.51
N SER A 202 13.15 12.58 12.90
CA SER A 202 14.13 11.63 12.34
C SER A 202 14.73 10.64 13.34
N SER A 203 14.64 10.94 14.64
CA SER A 203 15.04 10.06 15.74
C SER A 203 14.02 8.96 16.08
N GLU A 204 12.78 9.07 15.60
CA GLU A 204 11.71 8.12 15.89
C GLU A 204 11.83 6.85 15.05
N ARG A 205 11.63 5.68 15.66
CA ARG A 205 11.54 4.40 14.95
C ARG A 205 10.09 4.13 14.52
N LEU A 206 9.85 4.08 13.22
CA LEU A 206 8.53 3.79 12.66
C LEU A 206 8.45 2.30 12.31
N VAL A 207 7.48 1.58 12.84
CA VAL A 207 7.20 0.19 12.46
C VAL A 207 5.83 0.13 11.79
N THR A 208 5.82 -0.16 10.49
CA THR A 208 4.60 -0.37 9.70
C THR A 208 4.27 -1.85 9.62
N VAL A 209 3.00 -2.20 9.72
CA VAL A 209 2.48 -3.56 9.67
C VAL A 209 1.39 -3.61 8.61
N GLU A 210 1.61 -4.42 7.58
CA GLU A 210 0.73 -4.46 6.42
C GLU A 210 0.45 -5.90 5.97
N ASP A 211 -0.75 -6.14 5.44
CA ASP A 211 -1.04 -7.43 4.78
C ASP A 211 -0.12 -7.60 3.56
N ALA A 212 0.12 -6.48 2.91
CA ALA A 212 1.16 -6.33 1.91
C ALA A 212 1.76 -4.95 1.95
N ALA A 213 3.08 -4.88 1.84
CA ALA A 213 3.81 -3.63 1.96
C ALA A 213 3.40 -2.64 0.87
N GLU A 214 2.82 -1.51 1.27
CA GLU A 214 2.45 -0.40 0.39
C GLU A 214 2.97 0.94 0.93
N LEU A 215 3.04 1.08 2.26
CA LEU A 215 3.59 2.25 2.93
C LEU A 215 5.10 2.31 2.74
N ASN A 216 5.55 3.45 2.20
CA ASN A 216 6.96 3.76 2.05
C ASN A 216 7.20 5.23 2.45
N PRO A 217 7.09 5.57 3.75
CA PRO A 217 7.31 6.94 4.19
C PRO A 217 8.79 7.32 4.04
N ARG A 218 9.04 8.54 3.59
CA ARG A 218 10.39 9.10 3.47
C ARG A 218 10.97 9.41 4.85
N HIS A 219 11.40 8.37 5.56
CA HIS A 219 11.89 8.47 6.94
C HIS A 219 13.13 7.58 7.14
N PRO A 220 14.21 8.09 7.76
CA PRO A 220 15.48 7.37 7.87
C PRO A 220 15.40 6.07 8.70
N HIS A 221 14.37 5.94 9.55
CA HIS A 221 14.20 4.81 10.46
C HIS A 221 12.82 4.16 10.36
N ALA A 222 12.33 3.98 9.13
CA ALA A 222 11.11 3.21 8.85
C ALA A 222 11.44 1.73 8.61
N VAL A 223 10.69 0.85 9.29
CA VAL A 223 10.80 -0.61 9.18
C VAL A 223 9.42 -1.16 8.85
N SER A 224 9.32 -1.98 7.80
CA SER A 224 8.05 -2.57 7.37
C SER A 224 7.99 -4.07 7.67
N LEU A 225 6.86 -4.50 8.21
CA LEU A 225 6.48 -5.89 8.43
C LEU A 225 5.32 -6.23 7.50
N GLN A 226 5.41 -7.39 6.85
CA GLN A 226 4.38 -7.87 5.93
C GLN A 226 3.87 -9.24 6.33
N CYS A 227 2.56 -9.46 6.17
CA CYS A 227 1.95 -10.77 6.41
C CYS A 227 2.57 -11.87 5.54
N ARG A 228 2.74 -13.03 6.17
CA ARG A 228 3.11 -14.25 5.45
C ARG A 228 1.86 -15.09 5.26
N HIS A 229 1.45 -15.26 4.01
CA HIS A 229 0.36 -16.16 3.66
C HIS A 229 0.84 -17.62 3.74
N ASN A 230 -0.10 -18.56 3.84
CA ASN A 230 0.20 -19.99 3.85
C ASN A 230 1.09 -20.39 2.66
N ASN A 231 2.14 -21.16 2.96
CA ASN A 231 2.94 -21.81 1.93
C ASN A 231 2.13 -22.92 1.25
N ALA A 232 2.67 -23.51 0.18
CA ALA A 232 2.05 -24.63 -0.52
C ALA A 232 1.71 -25.84 0.38
N GLU A 233 2.37 -25.94 1.55
CA GLU A 233 2.13 -26.95 2.59
C GLU A 233 1.26 -26.45 3.77
N SER A 234 0.50 -25.36 3.56
CA SER A 234 -0.46 -24.76 4.50
C SER A 234 0.04 -24.46 5.92
N SER A 235 1.36 -24.39 6.11
CA SER A 235 2.01 -24.07 7.39
C SER A 235 2.65 -22.68 7.39
N GLY A 236 2.68 -22.06 8.56
CA GLY A 236 3.46 -20.84 8.81
C GLY A 236 2.78 -19.51 8.47
N ALA A 237 1.45 -19.41 8.38
CA ALA A 237 0.83 -18.09 8.24
C ALA A 237 1.19 -17.17 9.42
N ILE A 238 1.47 -15.90 9.08
CA ILE A 238 1.64 -14.82 10.05
C ILE A 238 0.68 -13.71 9.61
N ASP A 239 -0.40 -13.54 10.36
CA ASP A 239 -1.44 -12.55 10.10
C ASP A 239 -1.08 -11.16 10.67
N LEU A 240 -1.91 -10.17 10.36
CA LEU A 240 -1.72 -8.79 10.81
C LEU A 240 -1.69 -8.70 12.35
N ALA A 241 -2.54 -9.45 13.05
CA ALA A 241 -2.64 -9.40 14.51
C ALA A 241 -1.38 -9.93 15.19
N GLU A 242 -0.82 -11.03 14.67
CA GLU A 242 0.49 -11.53 15.10
C GLU A 242 1.60 -10.53 14.80
N LEU A 243 1.62 -9.91 13.61
CA LEU A 243 2.63 -8.90 13.30
C LEU A 243 2.57 -7.67 14.20
N VAL A 244 1.38 -7.19 14.57
CA VAL A 244 1.25 -6.10 15.55
C VAL A 244 1.85 -6.51 16.89
N ARG A 245 1.58 -7.74 17.35
CA ARG A 245 2.20 -8.28 18.58
C ARG A 245 3.72 -8.38 18.49
N GLN A 246 4.27 -8.73 17.33
CA GLN A 246 5.72 -8.73 17.12
C GLN A 246 6.29 -7.31 17.04
N ALA A 247 5.60 -6.39 16.36
CA ALA A 247 6.01 -5.00 16.21
C ALA A 247 6.17 -4.30 17.56
N MET A 248 5.28 -4.56 18.55
CA MET A 248 5.41 -4.00 19.91
C MET A 248 6.72 -4.40 20.61
N ARG A 249 7.34 -5.52 20.23
CA ARG A 249 8.64 -5.98 20.78
C ARG A 249 9.84 -5.37 20.07
N MET A 250 9.62 -4.63 18.99
CA MET A 250 10.68 -4.03 18.17
C MET A 250 11.04 -2.60 18.60
N ARG A 251 10.62 -2.19 19.81
CA ARG A 251 10.79 -0.84 20.37
C ARG A 251 10.33 0.27 19.38
N PRO A 252 9.08 0.24 18.90
CA PRO A 252 8.59 1.28 18.00
C PRO A 252 8.35 2.57 18.78
N ASP A 253 8.74 3.71 18.21
CA ASP A 253 8.20 5.00 18.61
C ASP A 253 6.80 5.19 18.03
N ARG A 254 6.57 4.69 16.81
CA ARG A 254 5.24 4.66 16.18
C ARG A 254 4.95 3.28 15.63
N LEU A 255 3.80 2.74 15.99
CA LEU A 255 3.28 1.49 15.44
C LEU A 255 2.12 1.82 14.50
N ILE A 256 2.27 1.45 13.22
CA ILE A 256 1.31 1.80 12.18
C ILE A 256 0.76 0.55 11.53
N VAL A 257 -0.57 0.43 11.46
CA VAL A 257 -1.24 -0.62 10.70
C VAL A 257 -1.70 -0.07 9.36
N GLY A 258 -1.20 -0.64 8.26
CA GLY A 258 -1.50 -0.17 6.90
C GLY A 258 -2.99 -0.07 6.62
N GLU A 259 -3.76 -1.09 6.99
CA GLU A 259 -5.23 -1.05 6.96
C GLU A 259 -5.84 -2.06 7.93
N CYS A 260 -6.72 -1.57 8.82
CA CYS A 260 -7.50 -2.39 9.73
C CYS A 260 -8.69 -3.03 8.98
N ARG A 261 -8.67 -4.35 8.89
CA ARG A 261 -9.59 -5.25 8.20
C ARG A 261 -10.15 -6.35 9.11
N GLY A 262 -9.57 -6.61 10.28
CA GLY A 262 -9.96 -7.70 11.17
C GLY A 262 -9.41 -7.59 12.59
N ALA A 263 -8.93 -8.73 13.10
CA ALA A 263 -8.59 -8.92 14.51
C ALA A 263 -7.44 -8.04 15.03
N GLU A 264 -6.59 -7.54 14.14
CA GLU A 264 -5.49 -6.63 14.47
C GLU A 264 -5.95 -5.32 15.10
N VAL A 265 -7.23 -4.93 14.95
CA VAL A 265 -7.77 -3.75 15.64
C VAL A 265 -7.63 -3.87 17.15
N ARG A 266 -7.80 -5.09 17.71
CA ARG A 266 -7.61 -5.33 19.15
C ARG A 266 -6.17 -5.06 19.57
N GLU A 267 -5.22 -5.57 18.80
CA GLU A 267 -3.79 -5.42 19.10
C GLU A 267 -3.33 -3.97 18.91
N LEU A 268 -3.87 -3.26 17.92
CA LEU A 268 -3.60 -1.84 17.70
C LEU A 268 -4.12 -0.98 18.86
N LEU A 269 -5.36 -1.19 19.28
CA LEU A 269 -5.95 -0.48 20.42
C LEU A 269 -5.21 -0.80 21.73
N ALA A 270 -4.76 -2.05 21.90
CA ALA A 270 -3.93 -2.42 23.04
C ALA A 270 -2.56 -1.71 23.01
N ALA A 271 -1.91 -1.62 21.83
CA ALA A 271 -0.65 -0.92 21.67
C ALA A 271 -0.78 0.57 22.04
N MET A 272 -1.83 1.24 21.55
CA MET A 272 -2.14 2.64 21.85
C MET A 272 -2.33 2.90 23.35
N ASN A 273 -3.02 1.99 24.05
CA ASN A 273 -3.26 2.11 25.49
C ASN A 273 -2.06 1.70 26.37
N THR A 274 -1.01 1.09 25.81
CA THR A 274 0.17 0.61 26.55
C THR A 274 1.42 1.47 26.32
N GLY A 275 1.24 2.72 25.87
CA GLY A 275 2.32 3.71 25.78
C GLY A 275 2.94 3.88 24.39
N HIS A 276 2.37 3.28 23.34
CA HIS A 276 2.79 3.53 21.96
C HIS A 276 2.10 4.78 21.39
N SER A 277 2.51 5.96 21.85
CA SER A 277 1.96 7.24 21.38
C SER A 277 2.34 7.55 19.93
N GLY A 278 1.40 8.10 19.17
CA GLY A 278 1.55 8.37 17.73
C GLY A 278 1.33 7.13 16.88
N ALA A 279 0.74 6.09 17.46
CA ALA A 279 0.28 4.92 16.72
C ALA A 279 -0.93 5.28 15.86
N GLY A 280 -1.14 4.51 14.80
CA GLY A 280 -2.23 4.80 13.89
C GLY A 280 -2.40 3.77 12.80
N GLY A 281 -3.22 4.11 11.83
CA GLY A 281 -3.44 3.25 10.68
C GLY A 281 -4.53 3.74 9.78
N THR A 282 -4.89 2.93 8.79
CA THR A 282 -6.06 3.22 7.96
C THR A 282 -7.23 2.31 8.28
N ILE A 283 -8.45 2.78 8.01
CA ILE A 283 -9.67 1.99 8.13
C ILE A 283 -10.63 2.32 6.99
N HIS A 284 -11.26 1.30 6.39
CA HIS A 284 -12.29 1.55 5.38
C HIS A 284 -13.57 2.06 6.04
N SER A 285 -14.03 3.23 5.62
CA SER A 285 -15.31 3.82 6.06
C SER A 285 -15.88 4.72 4.97
N ASN A 286 -17.20 4.77 4.85
CA ASN A 286 -17.87 5.63 3.86
C ASN A 286 -18.05 7.06 4.35
N SER A 287 -17.98 7.28 5.66
CA SER A 287 -18.03 8.59 6.29
C SER A 287 -17.21 8.61 7.59
N ALA A 288 -16.97 9.79 8.16
CA ALA A 288 -16.29 9.92 9.45
C ALA A 288 -17.16 9.37 10.59
N GLU A 289 -18.48 9.63 10.52
CA GLU A 289 -19.49 9.23 11.51
C GLU A 289 -19.67 7.72 11.59
N THR A 290 -19.32 6.98 10.54
CA THR A 290 -19.44 5.52 10.47
C THR A 290 -18.19 4.79 10.95
N VAL A 291 -17.09 5.49 11.26
CA VAL A 291 -15.86 4.89 11.80
C VAL A 291 -16.11 4.15 13.13
N PRO A 292 -16.86 4.69 14.11
CA PRO A 292 -17.18 3.95 15.34
C PRO A 292 -17.88 2.63 15.07
N ALA A 293 -18.89 2.61 14.19
CA ALA A 293 -19.59 1.38 13.79
C ALA A 293 -18.64 0.38 13.12
N ARG A 294 -17.66 0.86 12.35
CA ARG A 294 -16.64 -0.01 11.74
C ARG A 294 -15.69 -0.59 12.79
N LEU A 295 -15.22 0.20 13.74
CA LEU A 295 -14.40 -0.29 14.87
C LEU A 295 -15.15 -1.36 15.66
N MET A 296 -16.45 -1.16 15.89
CA MET A 296 -17.32 -2.12 16.56
C MET A 296 -17.43 -3.44 15.80
N ALA A 297 -17.60 -3.39 14.48
CA ALA A 297 -17.64 -4.59 13.65
C ALA A 297 -16.30 -5.36 13.67
N LEU A 298 -15.18 -4.64 13.51
CA LEU A 298 -13.84 -5.25 13.52
C LEU A 298 -13.48 -5.82 14.91
N GLY A 299 -13.82 -5.09 15.98
CA GLY A 299 -13.56 -5.56 17.34
C GLY A 299 -14.38 -6.79 17.70
N SER A 300 -15.62 -6.90 17.18
CA SER A 300 -16.44 -8.11 17.31
C SER A 300 -15.76 -9.32 16.65
N LEU A 301 -15.21 -9.15 15.45
CA LEU A 301 -14.39 -10.19 14.78
C LEU A 301 -13.12 -10.55 15.58
N ALA A 302 -12.60 -9.59 16.35
CA ALA A 302 -11.46 -9.77 17.25
C ALA A 302 -11.83 -10.40 18.61
N GLY A 303 -13.10 -10.76 18.83
CA GLY A 303 -13.60 -11.34 20.08
C GLY A 303 -13.79 -10.33 21.22
N LEU A 304 -13.82 -9.02 20.92
CA LEU A 304 -14.12 -7.98 21.90
C LEU A 304 -15.62 -7.74 21.99
N ASN A 305 -16.13 -7.54 23.21
CA ASN A 305 -17.50 -7.08 23.41
C ASN A 305 -17.63 -5.56 23.16
N ARG A 306 -18.87 -5.08 23.03
CA ARG A 306 -19.18 -3.67 22.74
C ARG A 306 -18.57 -2.68 23.72
N GLU A 307 -18.61 -3.01 25.00
CA GLU A 307 -18.10 -2.15 26.07
C GLU A 307 -16.58 -2.03 26.00
N ALA A 308 -15.88 -3.15 25.83
CA ALA A 308 -14.43 -3.20 25.69
C ALA A 308 -13.95 -2.40 24.47
N ILE A 309 -14.61 -2.54 23.31
CA ILE A 309 -14.24 -1.77 22.11
C ILE A 309 -14.45 -0.28 22.35
N THR A 310 -15.60 0.11 22.90
CA THR A 310 -15.94 1.50 23.17
C THR A 310 -14.91 2.16 24.09
N LEU A 311 -14.61 1.54 25.23
CA LEU A 311 -13.66 2.07 26.21
C LEU A 311 -12.23 2.08 25.67
N GLN A 312 -11.78 0.99 25.02
CA GLN A 312 -10.44 0.94 24.44
C GLN A 312 -10.26 1.96 23.33
N ALA A 313 -11.23 2.12 22.43
CA ALA A 313 -11.16 3.08 21.34
C ALA A 313 -11.21 4.53 21.82
N ALA A 314 -12.09 4.86 22.77
CA ALA A 314 -12.15 6.20 23.34
C ALA A 314 -10.89 6.61 24.12
N SER A 315 -10.22 5.63 24.74
CA SER A 315 -8.94 5.85 25.43
C SER A 315 -7.74 5.88 24.47
N ALA A 316 -7.79 5.07 23.40
CA ALA A 316 -6.67 4.89 22.49
C ALA A 316 -6.57 5.94 21.39
N LEU A 317 -7.71 6.40 20.85
CA LEU A 317 -7.75 7.21 19.64
C LEU A 317 -8.05 8.67 19.97
N ASP A 318 -7.27 9.57 19.41
CA ASP A 318 -7.50 11.01 19.54
C ASP A 318 -8.25 11.56 18.32
N VAL A 319 -7.79 11.20 17.11
CA VAL A 319 -8.21 11.86 15.86
C VAL A 319 -8.60 10.86 14.77
N VAL A 320 -9.68 11.17 14.07
CA VAL A 320 -10.04 10.55 12.78
C VAL A 320 -9.87 11.58 11.67
N VAL A 321 -9.14 11.20 10.62
CA VAL A 321 -8.97 11.97 9.39
C VAL A 321 -9.70 11.25 8.28
N HIS A 322 -10.76 11.83 7.72
CA HIS A 322 -11.60 11.19 6.73
C HIS A 322 -11.36 11.75 5.33
N LEU A 323 -11.02 10.87 4.38
CA LEU A 323 -10.87 11.20 2.96
C LEU A 323 -12.08 10.77 2.14
N VAL A 324 -12.45 11.65 1.22
CA VAL A 324 -13.43 11.37 0.16
C VAL A 324 -12.81 11.58 -1.21
N ARG A 325 -13.46 11.02 -2.23
CA ARG A 325 -13.18 11.34 -3.64
C ARG A 325 -14.36 12.14 -4.18
N SER A 326 -14.11 13.40 -4.54
CA SER A 326 -15.08 14.29 -5.20
C SER A 326 -14.74 14.39 -6.70
N PRO A 327 -15.60 15.02 -7.52
CA PRO A 327 -15.26 15.35 -8.90
C PRO A 327 -13.99 16.20 -9.03
N GLY A 328 -13.68 17.01 -8.01
CA GLY A 328 -12.45 17.83 -7.92
C GLY A 328 -11.20 17.05 -7.50
N GLY A 329 -11.32 15.76 -7.20
CA GLY A 329 -10.19 14.90 -6.83
C GLY A 329 -10.34 14.27 -5.44
N ARG A 330 -9.22 13.80 -4.89
CA ARG A 330 -9.16 13.27 -3.53
C ARG A 330 -9.04 14.42 -2.56
N GLN A 331 -9.79 14.41 -1.46
CA GLN A 331 -9.70 15.47 -0.44
C GLN A 331 -9.92 14.92 0.97
N VAL A 332 -9.23 15.49 1.95
CA VAL A 332 -9.63 15.35 3.37
C VAL A 332 -10.92 16.14 3.56
N ALA A 333 -11.98 15.43 3.95
CA ALA A 333 -13.30 16.01 4.18
C ALA A 333 -13.52 16.40 5.64
N VAL A 334 -13.01 15.60 6.57
CA VAL A 334 -13.24 15.81 8.00
C VAL A 334 -11.97 15.49 8.79
N ILE A 335 -11.63 16.35 9.74
CA ILE A 335 -10.78 16.01 10.88
C ILE A 335 -11.69 16.05 12.10
N GLY A 336 -11.82 14.93 12.81
CA GLY A 336 -12.72 14.80 13.95
C GLY A 336 -12.03 14.16 15.15
N LEU A 337 -12.54 14.46 16.33
CA LEU A 337 -12.10 13.88 17.60
C LEU A 337 -12.88 12.59 17.88
N VAL A 338 -12.20 11.57 18.39
CA VAL A 338 -12.87 10.36 18.89
C VAL A 338 -13.21 10.59 20.36
N GLU A 339 -14.48 10.45 20.72
CA GLU A 339 -14.94 10.66 22.10
C GLU A 339 -16.18 9.82 22.41
N LEU A 340 -16.56 9.76 23.69
CA LEU A 340 -17.84 9.22 24.11
C LEU A 340 -18.91 10.32 24.10
N ASP A 341 -20.12 9.97 23.70
CA ASP A 341 -21.28 10.81 23.90
C ASP A 341 -21.87 10.70 25.30
N ASP A 342 -22.92 11.49 25.56
CA ASP A 342 -23.58 11.53 26.88
C ASP A 342 -24.25 10.18 27.24
N ALA A 343 -24.50 9.33 26.24
CA ALA A 343 -25.01 7.97 26.40
C ALA A 343 -23.89 6.91 26.50
N GLY A 344 -22.62 7.34 26.50
CA GLY A 344 -21.45 6.46 26.56
C GLY A 344 -21.15 5.75 25.24
N ALA A 345 -21.75 6.16 24.12
CA ALA A 345 -21.44 5.59 22.81
C ALA A 345 -20.27 6.32 22.13
N LEU A 346 -19.42 5.55 21.44
CA LEU A 346 -18.30 6.10 20.70
C LEU A 346 -18.79 6.93 19.50
N ARG A 347 -18.33 8.17 19.38
CA ARG A 347 -18.62 9.07 18.26
C ARG A 347 -17.35 9.71 17.70
N VAL A 348 -17.44 10.16 16.46
CA VAL A 348 -16.46 11.09 15.87
C VAL A 348 -17.10 12.47 15.87
N ARG A 349 -16.57 13.40 16.66
CA ARG A 349 -17.02 14.79 16.70
C ARG A 349 -16.20 15.62 15.71
N PRO A 350 -16.79 16.15 14.63
CA PRO A 350 -16.05 16.95 13.65
C PRO A 350 -15.43 18.20 14.30
N ALA A 351 -14.16 18.45 14.00
CA ALA A 351 -13.41 19.63 14.43
C ALA A 351 -13.10 20.55 13.25
N LEU A 352 -12.77 20.00 12.09
CA LEU A 352 -12.70 20.72 10.82
C LEU A 352 -13.47 19.95 9.75
N VAL A 353 -14.23 20.67 8.94
CA VAL A 353 -14.99 20.11 7.81
C VAL A 353 -14.64 20.88 6.53
N ARG A 354 -14.41 20.16 5.44
CA ARG A 354 -14.18 20.74 4.12
C ARG A 354 -15.47 21.37 3.59
N CYS A 355 -15.44 22.66 3.32
CA CYS A 355 -16.57 23.44 2.79
C CYS A 355 -16.08 24.29 1.61
N GLY A 356 -16.65 24.07 0.43
CA GLY A 356 -16.23 24.77 -0.79
C GLY A 356 -14.74 24.54 -1.10
N GLY A 357 -14.00 25.63 -1.37
CA GLY A 357 -12.56 25.61 -1.63
C GLY A 357 -11.67 25.62 -0.38
N GLY A 358 -12.24 25.63 0.82
CA GLY A 358 -11.52 25.77 2.09
C GLY A 358 -11.96 24.75 3.15
N CYS A 359 -11.80 25.10 4.42
CA CYS A 359 -12.41 24.38 5.54
C CYS A 359 -13.02 25.31 6.58
N GLU A 360 -13.94 24.77 7.37
CA GLU A 360 -14.64 25.48 8.44
C GLU A 360 -14.46 24.74 9.77
N ALA A 361 -14.40 25.53 10.85
CA ALA A 361 -14.41 25.02 12.21
C ALA A 361 -15.77 24.37 12.54
N ALA A 362 -15.73 23.22 13.20
CA ALA A 362 -16.89 22.47 13.65
C ALA A 362 -16.86 22.32 15.19
N PRO A 363 -17.90 21.75 15.84
CA PRO A 363 -18.03 21.76 17.30
C PRO A 363 -16.85 21.17 18.09
N GLY A 364 -16.01 20.33 17.48
CA GLY A 364 -14.79 19.78 18.08
C GLY A 364 -13.55 20.68 17.96
N TRP A 365 -13.63 21.83 17.29
CA TRP A 365 -12.46 22.66 16.96
C TRP A 365 -11.70 23.15 18.19
N ALA A 366 -12.40 23.78 19.15
CA ALA A 366 -11.77 24.30 20.36
C ALA A 366 -11.03 23.21 21.15
N ARG A 367 -11.66 22.03 21.26
CA ARG A 367 -11.04 20.88 21.94
C ARG A 367 -9.82 20.35 21.20
N LEU A 368 -9.85 20.33 19.87
CA LEU A 368 -8.70 19.93 19.06
C LEU A 368 -7.55 20.94 19.20
N GLN A 369 -7.84 22.24 19.23
CA GLN A 369 -6.84 23.29 19.48
C GLN A 369 -6.16 23.10 20.85
N ASP A 370 -6.93 22.81 21.90
CA ASP A 370 -6.39 22.52 23.23
C ASP A 370 -5.45 21.30 23.23
N LEU A 371 -5.87 20.21 22.59
CA LEU A 371 -5.07 18.98 22.46
C LEU A 371 -3.75 19.23 21.72
N LEU A 372 -3.80 20.03 20.66
CA LEU A 372 -2.62 20.36 19.85
C LEU A 372 -1.76 21.48 20.44
N ARG A 373 -2.30 22.21 21.41
CA ARG A 373 -1.74 23.46 21.96
C ARG A 373 -1.51 24.50 20.86
N ILE A 374 -2.45 24.60 19.93
CA ILE A 374 -2.50 25.66 18.92
C ILE A 374 -3.34 26.78 19.52
N GLY A 375 -2.75 27.96 19.75
CA GLY A 375 -3.47 29.11 20.28
C GLY A 375 -4.62 29.54 19.35
N PRO A 376 -5.58 30.34 19.85
CA PRO A 376 -6.58 30.95 18.98
C PRO A 376 -5.84 31.76 17.91
N GLN A 377 -6.18 31.55 16.62
CA GLN A 377 -5.74 32.46 15.56
C GLN A 377 -6.32 33.84 15.93
N SER A 378 -5.43 34.74 16.33
CA SER A 378 -5.71 36.12 16.72
C SER A 378 -6.08 36.98 15.53
#